data_AF-A0A1M3P2R5-F1
#
_entry.id   AF-A0A1M3P2R5-F1
#
_cell.length_a   1.000
_cell.length_b   1.000
_cell.length_c   1.000
_cell.angle_alpha   90.00
_cell.angle_beta   90.00
_cell.angle_gamma   90.00
#
_symmetry.space_group_name_H-M   'P 1'
#
loop_
_entity.id
_entity.type
_entity.pdbx_description
1 polymer ?
#
loop_
_entity_poly.entity_id
_entity_poly.type
_entity_poly.pdbx_seq_one_letter_code
_entity_poly.pdbx_strand_id
1 'polypeptide(L)'
;MSLALSHKGGLLIGLLAGVGGYFWWTRRSQPEQGLHPAPAFAGEGAAKEAPVHTRDAGPEAMRDGGEDKWDLVDQASDESFPASDPPSY
;
A
#
# COMPACT_ATOMS: atom_id res chain seq x y z
N MET A 1 27.84 1.50 -55.81
CA MET A 1 27.20 1.89 -54.55
C MET A 1 26.63 0.63 -53.92
N SER A 2 27.23 0.08 -52.87
CA SER A 2 26.72 -1.11 -52.18
C SER A 2 26.64 -0.80 -50.69
N LEU A 3 25.45 -0.48 -50.20
CA LEU A 3 25.16 -0.37 -48.77
C LEU A 3 25.07 -1.79 -48.22
N ALA A 4 26.19 -2.32 -47.73
CA ALA A 4 26.18 -3.54 -46.93
C ALA A 4 25.58 -3.20 -45.55
N LEU A 5 24.31 -3.54 -45.40
CA LEU A 5 23.51 -3.42 -44.19
C LEU A 5 24.21 -4.17 -43.04
N SER A 6 24.71 -3.44 -42.04
CA SER A 6 25.38 -4.04 -40.87
C SER A 6 24.33 -4.61 -39.92
N HIS A 7 24.01 -5.88 -40.10
CA HIS A 7 23.06 -6.66 -39.29
C HIS A 7 23.41 -6.67 -37.79
N LYS A 8 24.67 -6.36 -37.44
CA LYS A 8 25.16 -6.28 -36.06
C LYS A 8 24.69 -5.04 -35.32
N GLY A 9 24.50 -3.91 -36.01
CA GLY A 9 24.01 -2.66 -35.41
C GLY A 9 22.55 -2.75 -34.98
N GLY A 10 21.72 -3.37 -35.82
CA GLY A 10 20.31 -3.63 -35.49
C GLY A 10 20.14 -4.58 -34.31
N LEU A 11 21.02 -5.59 -34.20
CA LEU A 11 21.03 -6.53 -33.08
C LEU A 11 21.39 -5.84 -31.75
N LEU A 12 22.36 -4.92 -31.76
CA LEU A 12 22.74 -4.15 -30.57
C LEU A 12 21.62 -3.19 -30.13
N ILE A 13 20.97 -2.50 -31.08
CA ILE A 13 19.86 -1.59 -30.79
C ILE A 13 18.66 -2.40 -30.25
N GLY A 14 18.34 -3.54 -30.85
CA GLY A 14 17.27 -4.42 -30.38
C GLY A 14 17.52 -4.96 -28.97
N LEU A 15 18.76 -5.34 -28.66
CA LEU A 15 19.13 -5.84 -27.33
C LEU A 15 19.05 -4.72 -26.28
N LEU A 16 19.53 -3.50 -26.60
CA LEU A 16 19.40 -2.34 -25.72
C LEU A 16 17.95 -1.96 -25.47
N ALA A 17 17.11 -1.96 -26.51
CA ALA A 17 15.68 -1.69 -26.39
C ALA A 17 14.96 -2.76 -25.56
N GLY A 18 15.31 -4.04 -25.74
CA GLY A 18 14.77 -5.14 -24.96
C GLY A 18 15.12 -5.07 -23.47
N VAL A 19 16.39 -4.79 -23.15
CA VAL A 19 16.85 -4.62 -21.76
C VAL A 19 16.20 -3.40 -21.12
N GLY A 20 16.15 -2.26 -21.82
CA GLY A 20 15.49 -1.05 -21.33
C GLY A 20 13.99 -1.26 -21.09
N GLY A 21 13.30 -1.93 -22.03
CA GLY A 21 11.89 -2.29 -21.89
C GLY A 21 11.63 -3.25 -20.73
N TYR A 22 12.50 -4.25 -20.55
CA TYR A 22 12.43 -5.17 -19.41
C TYR A 22 12.61 -4.43 -18.08
N PHE A 23 13.62 -3.58 -17.95
CA PHE A 23 13.83 -2.78 -16.73
C PHE A 23 12.70 -1.79 -16.44
N TRP A 24 12.13 -1.17 -17.48
CA TRP A 24 10.97 -0.29 -17.32
C TRP A 24 9.73 -1.08 -16.88
N TRP A 25 9.49 -2.25 -17.48
CA TRP A 25 8.42 -3.15 -17.08
C TRP A 25 8.59 -3.57 -15.62
N THR A 26 9.77 -4.09 -15.23
CA THR A 26 10.00 -4.61 -13.88
C THR A 26 9.91 -3.51 -12.83
N ARG A 27 10.32 -2.28 -13.16
CA ARG A 27 10.15 -1.11 -12.28
C ARG A 27 8.69 -0.68 -12.16
N ARG A 28 7.92 -0.71 -13.25
CA ARG A 28 6.49 -0.38 -13.26
C ARG A 28 5.62 -1.47 -12.62
N SER A 29 6.10 -2.71 -12.65
CA SER A 29 5.40 -3.89 -12.15
C SER A 29 5.76 -4.24 -10.71
N GLN A 30 6.49 -3.37 -10.01
CA GLN A 30 6.50 -3.48 -8.56
C GLN A 30 5.06 -3.24 -8.11
N PRO A 31 4.35 -4.26 -7.59
CA PRO A 31 3.12 -3.98 -6.87
C PRO A 31 3.52 -3.01 -5.75
N GLU A 32 2.65 -2.07 -5.40
CA GLU A 32 2.77 -1.38 -4.11
C GLU A 32 2.79 -2.47 -3.02
N GLN A 33 3.98 -2.98 -2.67
CA GLN A 33 4.22 -3.93 -1.59
C GLN A 33 4.31 -3.19 -0.25
N GLY A 34 3.67 -2.04 -0.17
CA GLY A 34 3.71 -1.17 0.98
C GLY A 34 2.31 -0.95 1.47
N LEU A 35 1.94 -1.68 2.53
CA LEU A 35 1.26 -1.06 3.66
C LEU A 35 -0.01 -0.28 3.31
N HIS A 36 -0.80 -0.70 2.33
CA HIS A 36 -2.13 -0.13 2.17
C HIS A 36 -2.96 -0.65 3.35
N PRO A 37 -3.33 0.22 4.31
CA PRO A 37 -4.22 -0.19 5.37
C PRO A 37 -5.50 -0.77 4.76
N ALA A 38 -6.12 -1.73 5.45
CA ALA A 38 -7.44 -2.19 5.05
C ALA A 38 -8.38 -0.96 4.89
N PRO A 39 -9.37 -1.01 3.98
CA PRO A 39 -10.04 0.17 3.45
C PRO A 39 -10.74 1.09 4.46
N ALA A 40 -10.88 0.68 5.73
CA ALA A 40 -11.45 1.48 6.81
C ALA A 40 -10.40 2.23 7.65
N PHE A 41 -9.11 1.95 7.49
CA PHE A 41 -8.08 2.34 8.44
C PHE A 41 -7.10 3.35 7.87
N ALA A 42 -6.60 4.24 8.73
CA ALA A 42 -5.41 5.04 8.49
C ALA A 42 -4.27 4.49 9.37
N GLY A 43 -3.08 4.32 8.79
CA GLY A 43 -1.88 3.90 9.54
C GLY A 43 -1.56 2.41 9.53
N GLU A 44 -0.56 2.02 10.32
CA GLU A 44 0.11 0.71 10.21
C GLU A 44 -0.61 -0.43 10.97
N GLY A 45 -1.53 -0.12 11.87
CA GLY A 45 -2.20 -1.08 12.77
C GLY A 45 -3.16 -2.07 12.10
N ALA A 46 -3.54 -1.83 10.84
CA ALA A 46 -4.49 -2.67 10.12
C ALA A 46 -4.03 -2.95 8.70
N ALA A 47 -2.81 -3.46 8.55
CA ALA A 47 -2.34 -4.00 7.29
C ALA A 47 -3.38 -4.98 6.72
N LYS A 48 -3.63 -4.92 5.41
CA LYS A 48 -4.60 -5.77 4.71
C LYS A 48 -4.40 -7.27 4.97
N GLU A 49 -3.18 -7.67 5.28
CA GLU A 49 -2.76 -9.07 5.50
C GLU A 49 -2.79 -9.47 6.98
N ALA A 50 -3.06 -8.53 7.89
CA ALA A 50 -3.10 -8.82 9.32
C ALA A 50 -4.26 -9.79 9.63
N PRO A 51 -4.03 -10.83 10.45
CA PRO A 51 -5.08 -11.79 10.82
C PRO A 51 -6.17 -11.15 11.70
N VAL A 52 -5.85 -10.04 12.36
CA VAL A 52 -6.77 -9.22 13.15
C VAL A 52 -6.62 -7.78 12.68
N HIS A 53 -7.74 -7.14 12.38
CA HIS A 53 -7.80 -5.75 11.99
C HIS A 53 -8.37 -4.93 13.14
N THR A 54 -7.49 -4.52 14.06
CA THR A 54 -7.81 -3.58 15.14
C THR A 54 -7.14 -2.25 14.81
N ARG A 55 -7.87 -1.15 14.93
CA ARG A 55 -7.31 0.20 14.83
C ARG A 55 -7.21 0.87 16.17
N ASP A 56 -6.31 1.83 16.25
CA ASP A 56 -6.30 2.81 17.33
C ASP A 56 -7.62 3.61 17.32
N ALA A 57 -8.03 4.06 18.51
CA ALA A 57 -9.18 4.93 18.64
C ALA A 57 -8.89 6.32 18.06
N GLY A 58 -9.93 7.06 17.71
CA GLY A 58 -9.82 8.45 17.28
C GLY A 58 -9.96 8.68 15.76
N PRO A 59 -10.25 9.92 15.37
CA PRO A 59 -10.49 10.32 13.98
C PRO A 59 -9.24 10.20 13.09
N GLU A 60 -8.05 10.27 13.66
CA GLU A 60 -6.75 10.15 12.98
C GLU A 60 -6.46 8.72 12.49
N ALA A 61 -7.07 7.72 13.13
CA ALA A 61 -6.97 6.32 12.76
C ALA A 61 -8.00 5.91 11.68
N MET A 62 -8.87 6.84 11.27
CA MET A 62 -9.87 6.65 10.22
C MET A 62 -9.34 7.14 8.87
N ARG A 63 -9.59 6.36 7.80
CA ARG A 63 -9.10 6.66 6.44
C ARG A 63 -9.50 8.06 5.94
N ASP A 64 -10.77 8.43 6.12
CA ASP A 64 -11.33 9.64 5.50
C ASP A 64 -11.16 10.89 6.37
N GLY A 65 -10.41 10.78 7.48
CA GLY A 65 -10.47 11.74 8.58
C GLY A 65 -11.82 11.62 9.29
N GLY A 66 -11.83 11.41 10.61
CA GLY A 66 -13.10 11.32 11.35
C GLY A 66 -13.98 12.58 11.18
N GLU A 67 -15.24 12.48 11.59
CA GLU A 67 -16.22 13.56 11.42
C GLU A 67 -15.74 14.88 12.05
N ASP A 68 -16.05 16.03 11.43
CA ASP A 68 -15.72 17.38 11.93
C ASP A 68 -16.18 17.67 13.38
N LYS A 69 -17.06 16.81 13.92
CA LYS A 69 -17.72 16.95 15.22
C LYS A 69 -17.29 15.90 16.26
N TRP A 70 -16.17 15.21 16.05
CA TRP A 70 -15.65 14.25 17.01
C TRP A 70 -15.52 14.86 18.42
N ASP A 71 -16.26 14.32 19.38
CA ASP A 71 -16.27 14.82 20.75
C ASP A 71 -15.74 13.80 21.78
N LEU A 72 -15.80 14.17 23.06
CA LEU A 72 -15.32 13.32 24.15
C LEU A 72 -16.17 12.06 24.36
N VAL A 73 -17.46 12.10 23.99
CA VAL A 73 -18.35 10.94 24.07
C VAL A 73 -18.03 9.98 22.94
N ASP A 74 -17.75 10.50 21.73
CA ASP A 74 -17.29 9.71 20.60
C ASP A 74 -15.96 9.02 20.93
N GLN A 75 -14.99 9.76 21.47
CA GLN A 75 -13.70 9.21 21.91
C GLN A 75 -13.87 8.11 22.97
N ALA A 76 -14.64 8.38 24.02
CA ALA A 76 -14.86 7.41 25.10
C ALA A 76 -15.60 6.15 24.59
N SER A 77 -16.50 6.32 23.62
CA SER A 77 -17.20 5.20 22.98
C SER A 77 -16.24 4.36 22.14
N ASP A 78 -15.35 5.00 21.38
CA ASP A 78 -14.36 4.32 20.54
C ASP A 78 -13.31 3.57 21.38
N GLU A 79 -12.84 4.15 22.47
CA GLU A 79 -11.88 3.53 23.41
C GLU A 79 -12.46 2.40 24.26
N SER A 80 -13.80 2.35 24.40
CA SER A 80 -14.46 1.33 25.22
C SER A 80 -14.39 -0.08 24.64
N PHE A 81 -14.01 -0.23 23.37
CA PHE A 81 -13.77 -1.50 22.70
C PHE A 81 -12.27 -1.61 22.36
N PRO A 82 -11.53 -2.64 22.84
CA PRO A 82 -11.96 -4.03 23.04
C PRO A 82 -11.86 -4.54 24.50
N ALA A 83 -11.97 -3.67 25.51
CA ALA A 83 -11.81 -4.05 26.93
C ALA A 83 -13.05 -4.76 27.50
N SER A 84 -13.36 -5.95 26.99
CA SER A 84 -14.32 -6.90 27.58
C SER A 84 -13.63 -8.21 27.96
N ASP A 85 -12.39 -8.17 28.49
CA ASP A 85 -11.93 -9.26 29.35
C ASP A 85 -12.58 -9.05 30.73
N PRO A 86 -13.72 -9.69 31.05
CA PRO A 86 -14.19 -9.70 32.42
C PRO A 86 -13.08 -10.31 33.29
N PRO A 87 -12.88 -9.82 34.54
CA PRO A 87 -11.85 -10.37 35.40
C PRO A 87 -12.01 -11.89 35.51
N SER A 88 -10.95 -12.66 35.25
CA SER A 88 -10.94 -14.10 35.51
C SER A 88 -10.87 -14.31 37.03
N TYR A 89 -12.01 -14.19 37.70
CA TYR A 89 -12.16 -14.76 39.04
C TYR A 89 -12.48 -16.25 38.93
#